data_AF-W8GFE7-F1
#
_entry.id   AF-W8GFE7-F1
#
_cell.length_a   1.000
_cell.length_b   1.000
_cell.length_c   1.000
_cell.angle_alpha   90.00
_cell.angle_beta   90.00
_cell.angle_gamma   90.00
#
_symmetry.space_group_name_H-M   'P 1'
#
loop_
_entity.id
_entity.type
_entity.pdbx_description
1 polymer ?
#
loop_
_entity_poly.entity_id
_entity_poly.type
_entity_poly.pdbx_seq_one_letter_code
_entity_poly.pdbx_strand_id
1 'polypeptide(L)' 'MIFLFFIALSLGRFIEYEINSTRDLIPRIYNSLFKIPNKGKTNWSYSFVPTIGPIIGSLLSTGLIWIII' A
#
# COMPACT_ATOMS: atom_id res chain seq x y z
N MET A 1 10.91 8.09 8.89
CA MET A 1 9.67 8.15 9.71
C MET A 1 8.99 9.51 9.61
N ILE A 2 9.69 10.62 9.86
CA ILE A 2 9.12 11.98 9.91
C ILE A 2 8.50 12.44 8.57
N PHE A 3 9.13 12.16 7.43
CA PHE A 3 8.59 12.56 6.12
C PHE A 3 7.26 11.87 5.76
N LEU A 4 7.14 10.57 6.08
CA LEU A 4 5.91 9.81 5.86
C LEU A 4 4.75 10.36 6.70
N PHE A 5 5.05 10.88 7.90
CA PHE A 5 4.09 11.50 8.79
C PHE A 5 3.54 12.84 8.25
N PHE A 6 4.36 13.63 7.56
CA PHE A 6 3.86 14.84 6.90
C PHE A 6 3.01 14.52 5.66
N ILE A 7 3.37 13.50 4.90
CA ILE A 7 2.54 13.00 3.79
C ILE A 7 1.17 12.51 4.31
N ALA A 8 1.18 11.75 5.40
CA ALA A 8 0.00 11.27 6.11
C ALA A 8 -0.96 12.40 6.53
N LEU A 9 -0.42 13.43 7.18
CA LEU A 9 -1.19 14.61 7.59
C LEU A 9 -1.73 15.41 6.40
N SER A 10 -1.00 15.46 5.29
CA SER A 10 -1.35 16.27 4.11
C SER A 10 -2.32 15.58 3.15
N LEU A 11 -2.28 14.25 3.02
CA LEU A 11 -3.10 13.47 2.08
C LEU A 11 -4.27 12.75 2.76
N GLY A 12 -4.30 12.72 4.09
CA GLY A 12 -5.33 12.05 4.88
C GLY A 12 -5.12 10.53 5.00
N ARG A 13 -5.80 9.94 6.01
CA ARG A 13 -5.64 8.54 6.46
C ARG A 13 -5.87 7.47 5.38
N PHE A 14 -6.50 7.82 4.24
CA PHE A 14 -6.90 6.85 3.23
C PHE A 14 -5.75 6.31 2.38
N ILE A 15 -4.60 7.01 2.29
CA ILE A 15 -3.54 6.66 1.32
C ILE A 15 -2.31 6.03 2.01
N GLU A 16 -2.11 6.25 3.31
CA GLU A 16 -0.91 5.78 4.03
C GLU A 16 -0.77 4.26 4.08
N TYR A 17 -1.89 3.53 4.06
CA TYR A 17 -1.89 2.06 4.07
C TYR A 17 -1.44 1.44 2.76
N GLU A 18 -1.48 2.21 1.68
CA GLU A 18 -1.34 1.67 0.35
C GLU A 18 0.03 1.94 -0.25
N ILE A 19 0.80 2.90 0.26
CA ILE A 19 2.14 3.26 -0.26
C ILE A 19 3.12 2.08 -0.25
N ASN A 20 2.97 1.14 0.69
CA ASN A 20 3.84 -0.03 0.78
C ASN A 20 3.04 -1.31 0.55
N SER A 21 3.24 -1.89 -0.65
CA SER A 21 2.63 -3.16 -1.06
C SER A 21 2.83 -4.28 -0.02
N THR A 22 4.02 -4.39 0.56
CA THR A 22 4.35 -5.43 1.55
C THR A 22 3.60 -5.23 2.88
N ARG A 23 3.31 -3.98 3.25
CA ARG A 23 2.58 -3.64 4.48
C ARG A 23 1.11 -4.07 4.44
N ASP A 24 0.52 -4.09 3.25
CA ASP A 24 -0.88 -4.48 3.04
C ASP A 24 -1.02 -5.98 2.67
N LEU A 25 -0.10 -6.54 1.89
CA LEU A 25 -0.16 -7.94 1.45
C LEU A 25 0.11 -8.95 2.58
N ILE A 26 1.10 -8.70 3.45
CA ILE A 26 1.47 -9.66 4.50
C ILE A 26 0.29 -9.95 5.45
N PRO A 27 -0.40 -8.93 6.01
CA PRO A 27 -1.57 -9.16 6.87
C PRO A 27 -2.71 -9.86 6.14
N ARG A 28 -2.92 -9.60 4.84
CA ARG A 28 -3.96 -10.26 4.03
C ARG A 28 -3.66 -11.73 3.80
N ILE A 29 -2.42 -12.05 3.44
CA ILE A 29 -1.97 -13.44 3.26
C ILE A 29 -2.12 -14.19 4.59
N TYR A 30 -1.65 -13.62 5.69
CA TYR A 30 -1.82 -14.19 7.03
C TYR A 30 -3.32 -14.43 7.36
N ASN A 31 -4.17 -13.42 7.15
CA ASN A 31 -5.61 -13.55 7.36
C ASN A 31 -6.28 -14.57 6.42
N SER A 32 -5.69 -14.89 5.28
CA SER A 32 -6.25 -15.88 4.35
C SER A 32 -5.83 -17.31 4.68
N LEU A 33 -4.57 -17.49 5.08
CA LEU A 33 -3.99 -18.80 5.38
C LEU A 33 -4.40 -19.30 6.76
N PHE A 34 -4.44 -18.42 7.76
CA PHE A 34 -4.76 -18.82 9.13
C PHE A 34 -6.26 -18.72 9.40
N LYS A 35 -6.84 -19.79 9.95
CA LYS A 35 -8.24 -19.85 10.38
C LYS A 35 -8.38 -19.19 11.76
N ILE A 36 -8.54 -17.87 11.75
CA ILE A 36 -8.78 -17.08 12.97
C ILE A 36 -10.30 -17.08 13.23
N PRO A 37 -10.76 -17.48 14.43
CA PRO A 37 -12.19 -17.45 14.79
C PRO A 37 -12.70 -15.99 14.81
N ASN A 38 -13.95 -15.78 14.38
CA ASN A 38 -14.60 -14.46 14.26
C ASN A 38 -13.91 -13.44 13.33
N LYS A 39 -13.09 -13.89 12.36
CA LYS A 39 -12.50 -12.98 11.35
C LYS A 39 -13.52 -12.55 10.29
N GLY A 40 -13.43 -11.29 9.87
CA GLY A 40 -14.17 -10.77 8.71
C GLY A 40 -13.65 -11.36 7.37
N LYS A 41 -14.39 -11.12 6.28
CA LYS A 41 -13.98 -11.56 4.93
C LYS A 41 -12.77 -10.75 4.45
N THR A 42 -11.74 -11.43 3.94
CA THR A 42 -10.59 -10.80 3.29
C THR A 42 -11.00 -10.25 1.92
N ASN A 43 -10.94 -8.93 1.72
CA ASN A 43 -11.32 -8.31 0.45
C ASN A 43 -10.16 -8.38 -0.56
N TRP A 44 -10.08 -9.51 -1.27
CA TRP A 44 -9.10 -9.72 -2.33
C TRP A 44 -9.33 -8.84 -3.56
N SER A 45 -10.59 -8.45 -3.82
CA SER A 45 -10.93 -7.57 -4.93
C SER A 45 -10.28 -6.19 -4.82
N TYR A 46 -9.90 -5.75 -3.62
CA TYR A 46 -9.19 -4.48 -3.41
C TYR A 46 -7.67 -4.65 -3.28
N SER A 47 -7.15 -5.89 -3.20
CA SER A 47 -5.73 -6.15 -2.92
C SER A 47 -4.78 -5.67 -4.01
N PHE A 48 -5.28 -5.49 -5.23
CA PHE A 48 -4.46 -5.04 -6.37
C PHE A 48 -4.11 -3.56 -6.29
N VAL A 49 -5.00 -2.72 -5.72
CA VAL A 49 -4.81 -1.26 -5.61
C VAL A 49 -3.56 -0.91 -4.78
N PRO A 50 -3.41 -1.39 -3.53
CA PRO A 50 -2.23 -1.13 -2.71
C PRO A 50 -0.99 -1.91 -3.14
N THR A 51 -1.12 -2.84 -4.09
CA THR A 51 0.01 -3.63 -4.59
C THR A 51 0.60 -3.01 -5.85
N ILE A 52 -0.25 -2.79 -6.85
CA ILE A 52 0.15 -2.33 -8.18
C ILE A 52 0.28 -0.81 -8.20
N GLY A 53 -0.58 -0.08 -7.48
CA GLY A 53 -0.55 1.38 -7.41
C GLY A 53 0.82 1.95 -7.03
N PRO A 54 1.45 1.50 -5.93
CA PRO A 54 2.78 1.97 -5.54
C PRO A 54 3.89 1.57 -6.49
N ILE A 55 3.80 0.38 -7.11
CA ILE A 55 4.80 -0.08 -8.08
C ILE A 55 4.79 0.84 -9.30
N ILE A 56 3.60 1.14 -9.84
CA ILE A 56 3.48 2.06 -10.97
C ILE A 56 3.87 3.48 -10.57
N GLY A 57 3.41 3.96 -9.41
CA GLY A 57 3.72 5.31 -8.92
C GLY A 57 5.22 5.53 -8.69
N SER A 58 5.92 4.52 -8.15
CA SER A 58 7.38 4.58 -7.97
C SER A 58 8.12 4.57 -9.30
N LEU A 59 7.74 3.69 -10.24
CA LEU A 59 8.33 3.66 -11.58
C LEU A 59 8.14 4.98 -12.34
N LEU A 60 6.94 5.57 -12.29
CA LEU A 60 6.66 6.85 -12.92
C LEU A 60 7.46 7.99 -12.29
N SER A 61 7.53 8.03 -10.96
CA SER A 61 8.31 9.03 -10.23
C SER A 61 9.80 8.93 -10.56
N THR A 62 10.36 7.72 -10.56
CA THR A 62 11.76 7.48 -10.96
C THR A 62 12.01 7.86 -12.41
N GLY A 63 11.12 7.51 -13.33
CA GLY A 63 11.23 7.89 -14.74
C GLY A 63 11.19 9.40 -14.94
N LEU A 64 10.29 10.11 -14.26
CA LEU A 64 10.21 11.57 -14.26
C LEU A 64 11.50 12.21 -13.74
N ILE A 65 12.01 11.74 -12.60
CA ILE A 65 13.27 12.23 -12.04
C ILE A 65 14.44 12.03 -13.02
N TRP A 66 14.48 10.88 -13.70
CA TRP A 66 15.53 10.56 -14.67
C TRP A 66 15.48 11.43 -15.94
N ILE A 67 14.32 11.97 -16.31
CA ILE A 67 14.18 12.90 -17.45
C ILE A 67 14.58 14.33 -17.05
N ILE A 68 14.39 14.70 -15.78
CA ILE A 68 14.63 16.06 -15.27
C ILE A 68 16.12 16.29 -14.91
N ILE A 69 16.84 15.23 -14.58
CA ILE A 69 18.29 15.23 -14.30
C ILE A 69 19.06 15.07 -15.61
#